data_AF-X0TVL8-F1
#
_entry.id   AF-X0TVL8-F1
#
_cell.length_a   1.000
_cell.length_b   1.000
_cell.length_c   1.000
_cell.angle_alpha   90.00
_cell.angle_beta   90.00
_cell.angle_gamma   90.00
#
_symmetry.space_group_name_H-M   'P 1'
#
loop_
_entity.id
_entity.type
_entity.pdbx_description
1 polymer ?
#
loop_
_entity_poly.entity_id
_entity_poly.type
_entity_poly.pdbx_seq_one_letter_code
_entity_poly.pdbx_strand_id
1 'polypeptide(L)' 'AVNVVIPGLLKTGASSHLSDEDFEKLAKGNLLGRIGTVEEVAAFIAHLATMKAVSGQVFNLDSRVHRWA' A
#
# COMPACT_ATOMS: atom_id res chain seq x y z
N ALA A 1 -16.81 -9.59 8.23
CA ALA A 1 -16.57 -8.94 6.93
C ALA A 1 -15.20 -9.37 6.42
N VAL A 2 -15.07 -9.59 5.12
CA VAL A 2 -13.80 -9.98 4.48
C VAL A 2 -13.46 -8.91 3.45
N ASN A 3 -12.24 -8.39 3.49
CA ASN A 3 -11.75 -7.38 2.55
C ASN A 3 -10.31 -7.72 2.17
N VAL A 4 -9.83 -7.15 1.06
CA VAL A 4 -8.44 -7.26 0.61
C VAL A 4 -7.78 -5.89 0.73
N VAL A 5 -6.54 -5.87 1.21
CA VAL A 5 -5.71 -4.65 1.25
C VAL A 5 -4.47 -4.89 0.40
N ILE A 6 -4.22 -4.01 -0.56
CA ILE A 6 -3.05 -4.01 -1.41
C ILE A 6 -2.14 -2.86 -0.93
N PRO A 7 -1.08 -3.16 -0.15
CA PRO A 7 -0.28 -2.14 0.51
C PRO A 7 0.66 -1.38 -0.44
N GLY A 8 1.02 -1.99 -1.57
CA GLY A 8 2.06 -1.47 -2.44
C GLY A 8 3.47 -1.81 -2.01
N LEU A 9 4.44 -1.03 -2.47
CA LEU A 9 5.85 -1.19 -2.10
C LEU A 9 6.11 -0.69 -0.67
N LEU A 10 6.57 -1.58 0.20
CA LEU A 10 6.95 -1.27 1.59
C LEU A 10 8.40 -1.70 1.84
N LYS A 11 9.13 -0.97 2.71
CA LYS A 11 10.44 -1.39 3.22
C LYS A 11 10.27 -2.49 4.27
N THR A 12 10.48 -3.74 3.88
CA THR A 12 10.33 -4.93 4.73
C THR A 12 11.40 -5.96 4.35
N GLY A 13 11.45 -7.09 5.05
CA GLY A 13 12.32 -8.21 4.67
C GLY A 13 12.09 -8.71 3.23
N ALA A 14 10.89 -8.57 2.68
CA ALA A 14 10.61 -8.98 1.30
C ALA A 14 11.26 -8.07 0.25
N SER A 15 11.54 -6.80 0.60
CA SER A 15 12.13 -5.80 -0.28
C SER A 15 13.58 -5.45 0.09
N SER A 16 14.21 -6.21 0.98
CA SER A 16 15.57 -5.96 1.46
C SER A 16 16.65 -6.08 0.39
N HIS A 17 16.31 -6.66 -0.77
CA HIS A 17 17.19 -6.77 -1.93
C HIS A 17 17.26 -5.48 -2.77
N LEU A 18 16.37 -4.51 -2.52
CA LEU A 18 16.31 -3.24 -3.22
C LEU A 18 17.23 -2.22 -2.55
N SER A 19 17.98 -1.47 -3.36
CA SER A 19 18.76 -0.33 -2.88
C SER A 19 17.88 0.88 -2.62
N ASP A 20 18.39 1.88 -1.88
CA ASP A 20 17.67 3.14 -1.68
C ASP A 20 17.41 3.87 -3.02
N GLU A 21 18.33 3.77 -3.99
CA GLU A 21 18.13 4.31 -5.34
C GLU A 21 16.98 3.61 -6.08
N ASP A 22 16.80 2.30 -5.89
CA ASP A 22 15.67 1.56 -6.45
C ASP A 22 14.36 2.02 -5.83
N PHE A 23 14.32 2.22 -4.51
CA PHE A 23 13.15 2.78 -3.83
C PHE A 23 12.81 4.18 -4.33
N GLU A 24 13.80 5.05 -4.53
CA GLU A 24 13.59 6.39 -5.09
C GLU A 24 13.04 6.33 -6.52
N LYS A 25 13.60 5.46 -7.37
CA LYS A 25 13.09 5.27 -8.74
C LYS A 25 11.66 4.77 -8.75
N LEU A 26 11.34 3.80 -7.89
CA LEU A 26 9.98 3.23 -7.80
C LEU A 26 8.99 4.24 -7.20
N ALA A 27 9.42 5.11 -6.29
CA ALA A 27 8.60 6.19 -5.73
C ALA A 27 8.16 7.22 -6.79
N LYS A 28 8.94 7.43 -7.85
CA LYS A 28 8.56 8.34 -8.96
C LYS A 28 7.32 7.88 -9.73
N GLY A 29 7.03 6.58 -9.72
CA GLY A 29 5.83 6.02 -10.34
C GLY A 29 4.58 6.13 -9.45
N ASN A 30 4.74 6.46 -8.16
CA ASN A 30 3.66 6.66 -7.21
C ASN A 30 3.16 8.11 -7.29
N LEU A 31 1.85 8.31 -7.36
CA LEU A 31 1.26 9.65 -7.52
C LEU A 31 1.50 10.58 -6.31
N LEU A 32 1.80 10.03 -5.14
CA LEU A 32 2.17 10.78 -3.94
C LEU A 32 3.68 11.07 -3.88
N GLY A 33 4.47 10.60 -4.85
CA GLY A 33 5.92 10.80 -4.93
C GLY A 33 6.71 10.10 -3.82
N ARG A 34 6.09 9.17 -3.09
CA ARG A 34 6.71 8.45 -1.96
C ARG A 34 6.17 7.03 -1.85
N ILE A 35 6.94 6.16 -1.21
CA ILE A 35 6.45 4.85 -0.77
C ILE A 35 5.67 4.98 0.55
N GLY A 36 4.76 4.03 0.79
CA GLY A 36 4.08 3.91 2.07
C GLY A 36 4.96 3.28 3.14
N THR A 37 4.51 3.36 4.38
CA THR A 37 5.12 2.72 5.55
C THR A 37 4.26 1.58 6.07
N VAL A 38 4.86 0.65 6.82
CA VAL A 38 4.13 -0.45 7.45
C VAL A 38 3.10 0.09 8.44
N GLU A 39 3.45 1.18 9.13
CA GLU A 39 2.63 1.87 10.13
C GLU A 39 1.38 2.48 9.49
N GLU A 40 1.50 3.12 8.34
CA GLU A 40 0.35 3.66 7.59
C GLU A 40 -0.62 2.54 7.16
N VAL A 41 -0.09 1.41 6.67
CA VAL A 41 -0.90 0.25 6.29
C VAL A 41 -1.59 -0.37 7.51
N ALA A 42 -0.86 -0.53 8.62
CA ALA A 42 -1.41 -1.05 9.86
C ALA A 42 -2.51 -0.15 10.42
N ALA A 43 -2.32 1.17 10.39
CA ALA A 43 -3.32 2.14 10.81
C ALA A 43 -4.59 2.04 9.95
N PHE A 44 -4.45 1.89 8.63
CA PHE A 44 -5.59 1.68 7.74
C PHE A 44 -6.34 0.38 8.06
N ILE A 45 -5.63 -0.74 8.24
CA ILE A 45 -6.23 -2.03 8.57
C ILE A 45 -6.96 -1.95 9.92
N ALA A 46 -6.35 -1.32 10.93
CA ALA A 46 -6.98 -1.13 12.24
C ALA A 46 -8.27 -0.32 12.11
N HIS A 47 -8.28 0.74 11.29
CA HIS A 47 -9.49 1.51 11.02
C HIS A 47 -10.55 0.68 10.28
N LEU A 48 -10.18 -0.02 9.21
CA LEU A 48 -11.06 -0.89 8.44
C LEU A 48 -11.71 -1.98 9.31
N ALA A 49 -10.98 -2.53 10.27
CA ALA A 49 -11.49 -3.54 11.21
C ALA A 49 -12.64 -3.01 12.09
N THR A 50 -12.77 -1.70 12.28
CA THR A 50 -13.88 -1.09 13.02
C THR A 50 -15.15 -0.89 12.17
N MET A 51 -15.04 -0.99 10.84
CA MET A 51 -16.16 -0.74 9.93
C MET A 51 -17.10 -1.94 9.85
N LYS A 52 -18.36 -1.75 10.29
CA LYS A 52 -19.37 -2.82 10.33
C LYS A 52 -20.06 -3.07 8.99
N ALA A 53 -20.08 -2.08 8.10
CA ALA A 53 -20.82 -2.13 6.84
C ALA A 53 -19.95 -2.41 5.59
N VAL A 54 -18.64 -2.65 5.77
CA VAL A 54 -17.69 -2.78 4.67
C VAL A 54 -17.19 -4.22 4.53
N SER A 55 -17.58 -4.89 3.46
CA SER A 55 -17.16 -6.25 3.12
C SER A 55 -17.08 -6.42 1.60
N GLY A 56 -16.27 -7.37 1.13
CA GLY A 56 -16.07 -7.70 -0.28
C GLY A 56 -15.25 -6.67 -1.05
N GLN A 57 -14.64 -5.70 -0.36
CA GLN A 57 -13.91 -4.60 -1.01
C GLN A 57 -12.42 -4.93 -1.16
N VAL A 58 -11.82 -4.33 -2.20
CA VAL A 58 -10.38 -4.32 -2.43
C VAL A 58 -9.90 -2.89 -2.26
N PHE A 59 -9.04 -2.66 -1.26
CA PHE A 59 -8.46 -1.35 -0.98
C PHE A 59 -7.04 -1.29 -1.50
N ASN A 60 -6.77 -0.38 -2.43
CA ASN A 60 -5.44 -0.14 -2.98
C ASN A 60 -4.79 1.07 -2.29
N LEU A 61 -3.69 0.83 -1.56
CA LEU A 61 -2.91 1.86 -0.87
C LEU A 61 -1.61 2.23 -1.61
N ASP A 62 -1.35 1.58 -2.74
CA ASP A 62 -0.09 1.69 -3.50
C ASP A 62 0.05 2.99 -4.31
N SER A 63 -1.04 3.77 -4.44
CA SER A 63 -1.13 5.03 -5.19
C SER A 63 -0.53 5.02 -6.62
N ARG A 64 -0.34 3.82 -7.18
CA ARG A 64 -0.01 3.59 -8.59
C ARG A 64 -1.31 3.23 -9.30
N VAL A 65 -1.90 4.22 -9.94
CA VAL A 65 -3.13 4.04 -10.72
C VAL A 65 -2.74 3.34 -12.02
N HIS A 66 -3.16 2.08 -12.17
CA HIS A 66 -2.95 1.36 -13.40
C HIS A 66 -3.91 1.88 -14.48
N ARG A 67 -3.54 1.73 -15.75
CA ARG A 67 -4.32 2.23 -16.90
C ARG A 67 -5.77 1.73 -16.94
N TRP A 68 -6.05 0.61 -16.27
CA TRP A 68 -7.36 -0.03 -16.21
C TRP A 68 -7.95 -0.07 -14.79
N ALA A 69 -7.41 0.76 -13.89
CA ALA A 69 -7.98 0.98 -12.56
C ALA A 69 -9.32 1.70 -12.64
#